data_AF-A0A0L7M4W4-F1
#
_entry.id   AF-A0A0L7M4W4-F1
#
_cell.length_a   1.000
_cell.length_b   1.000
_cell.length_c   1.000
_cell.angle_alpha   90.00
_cell.angle_beta   90.00
_cell.angle_gamma   90.00
#
_symmetry.space_group_name_H-M   'P 1'
#
loop_
_entity.id
_entity.type
_entity.pdbx_description
1 polymer ?
#
loop_
_entity_poly.entity_id
_entity_poly.type
_entity_poly.pdbx_seq_one_letter_code
_entity_poly.pdbx_strand_id
1 'polypeptide(L)'
;KVKPESWWNKHGPDIWNGMICALTYKESGDKKIEQVKTANSKLLDKLKKEDDGEYKYENVTFEGGFDESDCATEALLPDASPKGKTKLENFVKRPFFFRWLEEWGEEFCRKQKHKLEIIRVDCRGKDDDKNCSGDGLKCNEEVPENEKIYEGFHCPSCANSCRWYKKWIERKGKEFTEQKEAYAGQKGKFQTESDNGFCGKLKDDAAKFLENLGPCKNDSEEGKKIFEDNGDTFGPAKNCKPCSKFKIKCNGSDCSGPKENKCNGKNSIDANDIETMGNFTHDVDMLVSDNSTTESKGNGLKQACGSANIFKGIREDKWKCRNVCGVHICKRENEGDEKYIIMKELLKRWLEYFFEDYNKINAKISGCTKNGEVSKCIKDCVDKWITKKKDEWQKINDNYLRKYTEKYDDGNTLTNFLEQYQHLTEFQKAIKPCPTLDAFERSIHCNGTSILGNAKAEKKDIVLCLLKKLEDKANKCKEKHQTCTDTAQPKTPDDEEDLTLEEDEQNTVGKQQPS
;
A
#
# COMPACT_ATOMS: atom_id res chain seq x y z
N LYS A 1 22.21 43.40 14.03
CA LYS A 1 21.67 42.09 13.54
C LYS A 1 22.79 41.39 12.79
N VAL A 2 23.17 40.19 13.21
CA VAL A 2 24.12 39.37 12.43
C VAL A 2 23.36 38.81 11.24
N LYS A 3 23.93 38.89 10.04
CA LYS A 3 23.34 38.24 8.86
C LYS A 3 23.43 36.71 9.05
N PRO A 4 22.38 35.92 8.74
CA PRO A 4 22.39 34.47 8.92
C PRO A 4 23.60 33.77 8.27
N GLU A 5 23.99 34.18 7.07
CA GLU A 5 25.17 33.64 6.38
C GLU A 5 26.47 33.91 7.14
N SER A 6 26.67 35.13 7.64
CA SER A 6 27.85 35.48 8.43
C SER A 6 27.90 34.73 9.76
N TRP A 7 26.75 34.39 10.32
CA TRP A 7 26.66 33.55 11.52
C TRP A 7 27.02 32.10 11.20
N TRP A 8 26.48 31.53 10.11
CA TRP A 8 26.78 30.16 9.68
C TRP A 8 28.26 29.97 9.34
N ASN A 9 28.86 30.90 8.59
CA ASN A 9 30.29 30.83 8.26
C ASN A 9 31.19 30.86 9.49
N LYS A 10 30.72 31.48 10.59
CA LYS A 10 31.45 31.54 11.87
C LYS A 10 31.27 30.27 12.70
N HIS A 11 30.06 29.71 12.74
CA HIS A 11 29.69 28.66 13.69
C HIS A 11 29.49 27.27 13.07
N GLY A 12 29.45 27.14 11.75
CA GLY A 12 29.31 25.87 11.02
C GLY A 12 30.37 24.82 11.43
N PRO A 13 31.66 25.17 11.52
CA PRO A 13 32.69 24.25 11.99
C PRO A 13 32.46 23.76 13.43
N ASP A 14 32.05 24.65 14.34
CA ASP A 14 31.72 24.29 15.74
C ASP A 14 30.53 23.32 15.82
N ILE A 15 29.49 23.59 15.01
CA ILE A 15 28.29 22.76 14.91
C ILE A 15 28.67 21.37 14.38
N TRP A 16 29.48 21.29 13.32
CA TRP A 16 29.98 20.02 12.77
C TRP A 16 30.77 19.21 13.80
N ASN A 17 31.68 19.86 14.53
CA ASN A 17 32.41 19.21 15.62
C ASN A 17 31.46 18.65 16.69
N GLY A 18 30.41 19.40 17.04
CA GLY A 18 29.35 18.94 17.95
C GLY A 18 28.61 17.71 17.42
N MET A 19 28.23 17.69 16.13
CA MET A 19 27.56 16.56 15.48
C MET A 19 28.42 15.29 15.50
N ILE A 20 29.70 15.42 15.15
CA ILE A 20 30.63 14.29 15.14
C ILE A 20 30.92 13.78 16.55
N CYS A 21 31.02 14.68 17.54
CA CYS A 21 31.16 14.30 18.94
C CYS A 21 29.99 13.44 19.42
N ALA A 22 28.76 13.77 19.03
CA ALA A 22 27.56 13.01 19.40
C ALA A 22 27.60 11.55 18.93
N LEU A 23 28.24 11.24 17.79
CA LEU A 23 28.39 9.87 17.28
C LEU A 23 29.21 8.95 18.20
N THR A 24 29.97 9.52 19.14
CA THR A 24 30.77 8.77 20.11
C THR A 24 29.99 8.38 21.37
N TYR A 25 28.72 8.78 21.45
CA TYR A 25 27.82 8.51 22.57
C TYR A 25 26.58 7.76 22.11
N LYS A 26 26.06 6.88 22.96
CA LYS A 26 24.78 6.20 22.77
C LYS A 26 23.90 6.37 23.99
N GLU A 27 22.60 6.43 23.77
CA GLU A 27 21.62 6.32 24.84
C GLU A 27 21.50 4.83 25.22
N SER A 28 21.78 4.50 26.48
CA SER A 28 21.42 3.20 27.03
C SER A 28 19.95 3.22 27.49
N GLY A 29 19.32 2.06 27.60
CA GLY A 29 17.87 1.90 27.84
C GLY A 29 17.31 2.66 29.06
N ASP A 30 18.17 3.14 29.96
CA ASP A 30 17.82 3.96 31.12
C ASP A 30 17.95 5.48 30.88
N LYS A 31 18.01 5.96 29.62
CA LYS A 31 18.31 7.36 29.26
C LYS A 31 19.67 7.86 29.78
N LYS A 32 20.60 6.94 30.06
CA LYS A 32 21.99 7.29 30.39
C LYS A 32 22.78 7.41 29.10
N ILE A 33 23.44 8.54 28.94
CA ILE A 33 24.34 8.77 27.82
C ILE A 33 25.67 8.11 28.17
N GLU A 34 26.02 7.06 27.43
CA GLU A 34 27.26 6.30 27.62
C GLU A 34 28.15 6.42 26.39
N GLN A 35 29.45 6.57 26.63
CA GLN A 35 30.42 6.61 25.55
C GLN A 35 30.58 5.20 24.93
N VAL A 36 30.52 5.11 23.60
CA VAL A 36 30.56 3.83 22.86
C VAL A 36 31.97 3.24 22.88
N LYS A 37 32.25 2.30 23.79
CA LYS A 37 33.61 1.75 24.02
C LYS A 37 34.28 1.10 22.79
N THR A 38 33.53 0.51 21.86
CA THR A 38 34.06 -0.28 20.72
C THR A 38 34.37 0.54 19.45
N ALA A 39 33.69 1.67 19.24
CA ALA A 39 33.99 2.61 18.15
C ALA A 39 35.07 3.65 18.54
N ASN A 40 35.39 3.71 19.83
CA ASN A 40 35.97 4.89 20.45
C ASN A 40 37.45 5.15 20.16
N SER A 41 38.32 4.15 20.03
CA SER A 41 39.75 4.47 19.86
C SER A 41 39.98 5.08 18.48
N LYS A 42 39.58 4.40 17.40
CA LYS A 42 39.92 4.85 16.05
C LYS A 42 39.22 6.14 15.63
N LEU A 43 37.93 6.33 15.89
CA LEU A 43 37.21 7.53 15.44
C LEU A 43 37.60 8.74 16.30
N LEU A 44 37.61 8.61 17.63
CA LEU A 44 37.99 9.71 18.53
C LEU A 44 39.47 10.09 18.37
N ASP A 45 40.36 9.12 18.17
CA ASP A 45 41.79 9.40 17.93
C ASP A 45 42.01 10.03 16.54
N LYS A 46 41.25 9.64 15.51
CA LYS A 46 41.24 10.33 14.20
C LYS A 46 40.65 11.74 14.27
N LEU A 47 39.74 12.02 15.21
CA LEU A 47 39.18 13.36 15.43
C LEU A 47 40.11 14.26 16.26
N LYS A 48 40.96 13.66 17.10
CA LYS A 48 41.91 14.35 17.98
C LYS A 48 43.27 14.61 17.33
N LYS A 49 43.66 13.85 16.31
CA LYS A 49 44.88 14.11 15.55
C LYS A 49 44.65 15.39 14.73
N GLU A 50 45.30 16.48 15.14
CA GLU A 50 45.20 17.77 14.45
C GLU A 50 45.78 17.74 13.01
N ASP A 51 46.53 16.68 12.68
CA ASP A 51 47.40 16.57 11.49
C ASP A 51 46.87 15.70 10.33
N ASP A 52 45.90 14.79 10.53
CA ASP A 52 45.42 13.91 9.44
C ASP A 52 44.17 14.45 8.71
N GLY A 53 43.55 15.52 9.21
CA GLY A 53 42.71 16.44 8.42
C GLY A 53 41.41 15.87 7.83
N GLU A 54 41.13 14.56 7.94
CA GLU A 54 40.06 13.87 7.22
C GLU A 54 38.64 14.36 7.62
N TYR A 55 38.44 14.77 8.87
CA TYR A 55 37.13 15.16 9.42
C TYR A 55 36.97 16.67 9.68
N LYS A 56 37.95 17.48 9.30
CA LYS A 56 37.81 18.95 9.35
C LYS A 56 36.69 19.38 8.40
N TYR A 57 35.91 20.38 8.81
CA TYR A 57 34.74 20.85 8.07
C TYR A 57 35.06 21.15 6.58
N GLU A 58 36.27 21.64 6.30
CA GLU A 58 36.77 22.00 4.97
C GLU A 58 37.24 20.81 4.12
N ASN A 59 37.53 19.66 4.76
CA ASN A 59 38.17 18.50 4.14
C ASN A 59 37.24 17.30 4.00
N VAL A 60 36.15 17.24 4.77
CA VAL A 60 35.18 16.14 4.72
C VAL A 60 34.62 16.04 3.32
N THR A 61 34.72 14.83 2.77
CA THR A 61 34.14 14.48 1.49
C THR A 61 33.24 13.26 1.64
N PHE A 62 32.20 13.21 0.82
CA PHE A 62 31.27 12.08 0.73
C PHE A 62 31.37 11.47 -0.66
N GLU A 63 31.27 10.15 -0.75
CA GLU A 63 31.13 9.47 -2.03
C GLU A 63 29.73 9.75 -2.59
N GLY A 64 29.67 10.21 -3.85
CA GLY A 64 28.42 10.64 -4.48
C GLY A 64 28.24 12.16 -4.49
N GLY A 65 27.13 12.59 -5.09
CA GLY A 65 26.85 14.01 -5.40
C GLY A 65 27.34 14.45 -6.78
N PHE A 66 27.23 15.75 -7.09
CA PHE A 66 27.69 16.28 -8.37
C PHE A 66 29.20 16.53 -8.33
N ASP A 67 29.91 16.11 -9.37
CA ASP A 67 31.33 16.38 -9.52
C ASP A 67 31.56 17.89 -9.77
N GLU A 68 32.46 18.53 -9.01
CA GLU A 68 32.84 19.93 -9.27
C GLU A 68 33.46 20.11 -10.67
N SER A 69 33.95 19.04 -11.31
CA SER A 69 34.42 19.10 -12.69
C SER A 69 33.32 19.43 -13.70
N ASP A 70 32.04 19.33 -13.32
CA ASP A 70 30.90 19.76 -14.14
C ASP A 70 30.84 21.29 -14.35
N CYS A 71 31.67 22.05 -13.62
CA CYS A 71 31.88 23.50 -13.81
C CYS A 71 32.85 23.82 -14.96
N ALA A 72 33.68 22.86 -15.36
CA ALA A 72 34.60 23.02 -16.49
C ALA A 72 33.87 22.72 -17.79
N THR A 73 34.15 23.52 -18.81
CA THR A 73 33.52 23.57 -20.14
C THR A 73 33.70 22.31 -21.01
N GLU A 74 34.05 21.16 -20.44
CA GLU A 74 34.19 19.91 -21.20
C GLU A 74 33.00 18.98 -21.01
N ALA A 75 32.45 18.54 -22.14
CA ALA A 75 31.32 17.64 -22.22
C ALA A 75 31.73 16.24 -21.74
N LEU A 76 31.23 15.82 -20.57
CA LEU A 76 31.19 14.41 -20.24
C LEU A 76 29.87 13.78 -20.69
N LEU A 77 29.98 12.52 -21.08
CA LEU A 77 28.94 11.70 -21.69
C LEU A 77 27.68 11.57 -20.79
N PRO A 78 26.48 11.44 -21.37
CA PRO A 78 25.20 11.39 -20.64
C PRO A 78 25.09 10.33 -19.53
N ASP A 79 25.92 9.28 -19.60
CA ASP A 79 25.84 8.05 -18.79
C ASP A 79 26.95 7.90 -17.73
N ALA A 80 27.77 8.93 -17.48
CA ALA A 80 28.77 8.84 -16.42
C ALA A 80 28.11 8.94 -15.02
N SER A 81 28.23 7.87 -14.22
CA SER A 81 27.99 7.92 -12.77
C SER A 81 28.83 9.05 -12.16
N PRO A 82 28.30 9.82 -11.18
CA PRO A 82 29.16 10.71 -10.42
C PRO A 82 30.17 9.85 -9.68
N LYS A 83 31.43 9.93 -10.13
CA LYS A 83 32.59 9.29 -9.48
C LYS A 83 33.28 10.29 -8.55
N GLY A 84 32.58 11.37 -8.20
CA GLY A 84 33.07 12.50 -7.45
C GLY A 84 33.00 12.32 -5.95
N LYS A 85 34.00 12.88 -5.28
CA LYS A 85 33.98 13.17 -3.85
C LYS A 85 33.40 14.57 -3.64
N THR A 86 32.20 14.68 -3.06
CA THR A 86 31.59 15.99 -2.76
C THR A 86 32.07 16.49 -1.41
N LYS A 87 32.61 17.71 -1.33
CA LYS A 87 32.94 18.33 -0.04
C LYS A 87 31.70 18.78 0.72
N LEU A 88 31.76 18.75 2.06
CA LEU A 88 30.68 19.21 2.94
C LEU A 88 30.28 20.66 2.68
N GLU A 89 31.25 21.56 2.49
CA GLU A 89 31.01 22.97 2.14
C GLU A 89 30.17 23.18 0.87
N ASN A 90 30.22 22.22 -0.06
CA ASN A 90 29.46 22.27 -1.31
C ASN A 90 28.12 21.57 -1.19
N PHE A 91 28.07 20.49 -0.41
CA PHE A 91 26.83 19.81 -0.07
C PHE A 91 25.83 20.77 0.61
N VAL A 92 26.29 21.62 1.53
CA VAL A 92 25.43 22.60 2.23
C VAL A 92 24.91 23.71 1.31
N LYS A 93 25.63 24.05 0.24
CA LYS A 93 25.20 25.05 -0.76
C LYS A 93 24.11 24.54 -1.71
N ARG A 94 23.88 23.23 -1.74
CA ARG A 94 22.83 22.64 -2.59
C ARG A 94 21.45 23.19 -2.23
N PRO A 95 20.56 23.46 -3.21
CA PRO A 95 19.18 23.80 -2.89
C PRO A 95 18.52 22.67 -2.07
N PHE A 96 17.73 23.06 -1.06
CA PHE A 96 17.10 22.13 -0.12
C PHE A 96 16.32 21.01 -0.83
N PHE A 97 15.58 21.35 -1.90
CA PHE A 97 14.81 20.40 -2.68
C PHE A 97 15.65 19.22 -3.18
N PHE A 98 16.82 19.46 -3.77
CA PHE A 98 17.66 18.38 -4.33
C PHE A 98 18.32 17.54 -3.24
N ARG A 99 18.55 18.08 -2.03
CA ARG A 99 18.98 17.27 -0.88
C ARG A 99 17.87 16.33 -0.41
N TRP A 100 16.65 16.85 -0.26
CA TRP A 100 15.51 16.03 0.15
C TRP A 100 15.13 14.99 -0.89
N LEU A 101 15.26 15.32 -2.18
CA LEU A 101 15.03 14.35 -3.25
C LEU A 101 16.07 13.21 -3.20
N GLU A 102 17.35 13.54 -2.98
CA GLU A 102 18.41 12.55 -2.78
C GLU A 102 18.13 11.66 -1.57
N GLU A 103 17.85 12.26 -0.41
CA GLU A 103 17.51 11.55 0.83
C GLU A 103 16.29 10.65 0.64
N TRP A 104 15.23 11.15 -0.01
CA TRP A 104 14.04 10.37 -0.31
C TRP A 104 14.33 9.16 -1.19
N GLY A 105 15.13 9.33 -2.23
CA GLY A 105 15.52 8.24 -3.14
C GLY A 105 16.32 7.15 -2.46
N GLU A 106 17.35 7.55 -1.70
CA GLU A 106 18.19 6.65 -0.90
C GLU A 106 17.34 5.83 0.09
N GLU A 107 16.47 6.51 0.86
CA GLU A 107 15.57 5.87 1.82
C GLU A 107 14.57 4.94 1.13
N PHE A 108 13.97 5.39 0.03
CA PHE A 108 13.02 4.61 -0.76
C PHE A 108 13.65 3.30 -1.25
N CYS A 109 14.80 3.37 -1.94
CA CYS A 109 15.43 2.20 -2.54
C CYS A 109 15.88 1.19 -1.47
N ARG A 110 16.43 1.67 -0.35
CA ARG A 110 16.80 0.82 0.79
C ARG A 110 15.58 0.14 1.41
N LYS A 111 14.51 0.90 1.70
CA LYS A 111 13.27 0.36 2.28
C LYS A 111 12.57 -0.59 1.32
N GLN A 112 12.56 -0.29 0.02
CA GLN A 112 11.95 -1.14 -1.01
C GLN A 112 12.64 -2.51 -1.04
N LYS A 113 13.98 -2.54 -1.11
CA LYS A 113 14.75 -3.79 -1.10
C LYS A 113 14.46 -4.63 0.14
N HIS A 114 14.41 -3.99 1.31
CA HIS A 114 14.08 -4.68 2.56
C HIS A 114 12.67 -5.26 2.56
N LYS A 115 11.66 -4.49 2.14
CA LYS A 115 10.26 -4.95 2.06
C LYS A 115 10.08 -6.07 1.03
N LEU A 116 10.76 -5.99 -0.12
CA LEU A 116 10.74 -7.06 -1.14
C LEU A 116 11.35 -8.37 -0.62
N GLU A 117 12.40 -8.30 0.21
CA GLU A 117 12.98 -9.49 0.85
C GLU A 117 12.02 -10.10 1.88
N ILE A 118 11.33 -9.28 2.69
CA ILE A 118 10.28 -9.77 3.60
C ILE A 118 9.21 -10.52 2.79
N ILE A 119 8.72 -9.94 1.69
CA ILE A 119 7.74 -10.59 0.82
C ILE A 119 8.30 -11.89 0.23
N ARG A 120 9.57 -11.92 -0.19
CA ARG A 120 10.21 -13.15 -0.68
C ARG A 120 10.16 -14.23 0.39
N VAL A 121 10.59 -13.94 1.62
CA VAL A 121 10.60 -14.91 2.72
C VAL A 121 9.18 -15.35 3.10
N ASP A 122 8.21 -14.45 3.13
CA ASP A 122 6.84 -14.78 3.49
C ASP A 122 6.11 -15.59 2.42
N CYS A 123 6.38 -15.32 1.14
CA CYS A 123 5.67 -15.94 0.01
C CYS A 123 6.41 -17.15 -0.62
N ARG A 124 7.74 -17.21 -0.49
CA ARG A 124 8.60 -18.26 -1.05
C ARG A 124 9.37 -19.03 0.01
N GLY A 125 9.54 -18.49 1.21
CA GLY A 125 10.37 -19.10 2.24
C GLY A 125 11.84 -18.71 2.11
N LYS A 126 12.67 -19.13 3.06
CA LYS A 126 14.12 -18.81 3.04
C LYS A 126 14.84 -19.62 1.96
N ASP A 127 14.47 -20.89 1.86
CA ASP A 127 15.06 -21.89 0.97
C ASP A 127 14.13 -22.22 -0.22
N ASP A 128 13.23 -21.30 -0.57
CA ASP A 128 12.20 -21.47 -1.61
C ASP A 128 11.27 -22.68 -1.39
N ASP A 129 11.04 -23.03 -0.11
CA ASP A 129 10.22 -24.16 0.35
C ASP A 129 8.70 -23.87 0.36
N LYS A 130 8.29 -22.61 0.17
CA LYS A 130 6.90 -22.16 0.10
C LYS A 130 6.56 -21.67 -1.30
N ASN A 131 5.27 -21.73 -1.63
CA ASN A 131 4.75 -21.10 -2.83
C ASN A 131 3.34 -20.58 -2.56
N CYS A 132 3.24 -19.30 -2.24
CA CYS A 132 1.98 -18.65 -1.88
C CYS A 132 1.58 -17.58 -2.92
N SER A 133 0.28 -17.37 -3.10
CA SER A 133 -0.26 -16.19 -3.79
C SER A 133 -0.24 -14.97 -2.86
N GLY A 134 -0.27 -13.77 -3.44
CA GLY A 134 -0.43 -12.53 -2.68
C GLY A 134 -1.79 -12.38 -1.98
N ASP A 135 -2.75 -13.27 -2.24
CA ASP A 135 -4.01 -13.34 -1.51
C ASP A 135 -3.98 -14.40 -0.38
N GLY A 136 -2.90 -15.18 -0.27
CA GLY A 136 -2.66 -16.14 0.81
C GLY A 136 -2.99 -17.59 0.48
N LEU A 137 -3.31 -17.89 -0.79
CA LEU A 137 -3.48 -19.25 -1.26
C LEU A 137 -2.12 -19.95 -1.35
N LYS A 138 -2.02 -21.18 -0.86
CA LYS A 138 -0.81 -21.99 -0.96
C LYS A 138 -0.84 -22.79 -2.27
N CYS A 139 -0.10 -22.33 -3.28
CA CYS A 139 -0.16 -22.85 -4.65
C CYS A 139 0.33 -24.29 -4.80
N ASN A 140 1.09 -24.81 -3.84
CA ASN A 140 1.56 -26.20 -3.83
C ASN A 140 0.61 -27.15 -3.06
N GLU A 141 -0.50 -26.67 -2.53
CA GLU A 141 -1.55 -27.47 -1.88
C GLU A 141 -2.83 -27.48 -2.74
N GLU A 142 -3.71 -28.44 -2.45
CA GLU A 142 -5.04 -28.49 -3.07
C GLU A 142 -5.83 -27.23 -2.73
N VAL A 143 -6.53 -26.68 -3.72
CA VAL A 143 -7.43 -25.55 -3.50
C VAL A 143 -8.50 -25.94 -2.49
N PRO A 144 -8.83 -25.08 -1.51
CA PRO A 144 -9.90 -25.34 -0.57
C PRO A 144 -11.22 -25.65 -1.29
N GLU A 145 -11.92 -26.67 -0.80
CA GLU A 145 -13.25 -27.02 -1.28
C GLU A 145 -14.18 -25.79 -1.13
N ASN A 146 -15.13 -25.59 -2.05
CA ASN A 146 -15.98 -24.38 -2.03
C ASN A 146 -16.78 -24.26 -0.72
N GLU A 147 -17.13 -25.39 -0.11
CA GLU A 147 -17.83 -25.49 1.18
C GLU A 147 -16.99 -24.94 2.34
N LYS A 148 -15.67 -24.92 2.18
CA LYS A 148 -14.65 -24.41 3.11
C LYS A 148 -14.20 -22.99 2.79
N ILE A 149 -15.05 -22.21 2.12
CA ILE A 149 -14.72 -20.85 1.68
C ILE A 149 -14.33 -19.92 2.83
N TYR A 150 -14.91 -20.09 4.03
CA TYR A 150 -14.62 -19.26 5.20
C TYR A 150 -13.50 -19.78 6.11
N GLU A 151 -12.89 -20.94 5.81
CA GLU A 151 -11.71 -21.41 6.53
C GLU A 151 -10.52 -20.46 6.32
N GLY A 152 -9.50 -20.56 7.17
CA GLY A 152 -8.30 -19.74 7.05
C GLY A 152 -7.50 -19.95 5.78
N PHE A 153 -6.83 -18.90 5.32
CA PHE A 153 -5.77 -19.05 4.34
C PHE A 153 -4.54 -19.69 4.98
N HIS A 154 -3.84 -20.55 4.24
CA HIS A 154 -2.65 -21.26 4.75
C HIS A 154 -1.35 -20.45 4.58
N CYS A 155 -1.39 -19.32 3.85
CA CYS A 155 -0.28 -18.38 3.74
C CYS A 155 -0.67 -16.93 4.13
N PRO A 156 -1.16 -16.68 5.35
CA PRO A 156 -1.62 -15.34 5.74
C PRO A 156 -0.46 -14.33 5.82
N SER A 157 0.77 -14.77 6.11
CA SER A 157 1.95 -13.89 6.15
C SER A 157 2.24 -13.26 4.78
N CYS A 158 2.22 -14.06 3.71
CA CYS A 158 2.38 -13.56 2.33
C CYS A 158 1.27 -12.56 1.98
N ALA A 159 0.01 -12.90 2.28
CA ALA A 159 -1.12 -12.02 2.02
C ALA A 159 -0.99 -10.67 2.73
N ASN A 160 -0.56 -10.70 3.99
CA ASN A 160 -0.29 -9.50 4.76
C ASN A 160 0.87 -8.72 4.11
N SER A 161 2.07 -9.27 4.01
CA SER A 161 3.23 -8.54 3.47
C SER A 161 2.97 -7.94 2.08
N CYS A 162 2.25 -8.64 1.21
CA CYS A 162 1.79 -8.13 -0.09
C CYS A 162 0.84 -6.95 0.02
N ARG A 163 -0.18 -7.02 0.89
CA ARG A 163 -1.12 -5.93 1.14
C ARG A 163 -0.41 -4.68 1.68
N TRP A 164 0.46 -4.85 2.66
CA TRP A 164 1.19 -3.74 3.29
C TRP A 164 2.15 -3.08 2.30
N TYR A 165 2.86 -3.88 1.51
CA TYR A 165 3.71 -3.37 0.45
C TYR A 165 2.92 -2.61 -0.61
N LYS A 166 1.77 -3.13 -1.05
CA LYS A 166 0.89 -2.46 -2.02
C LYS A 166 0.52 -1.04 -1.56
N LYS A 167 0.10 -0.88 -0.31
CA LYS A 167 -0.22 0.45 0.25
C LYS A 167 1.00 1.37 0.32
N TRP A 168 2.12 0.83 0.78
CA TRP A 168 3.37 1.59 0.90
C TRP A 168 3.87 2.06 -0.46
N ILE A 169 3.87 1.18 -1.47
CA ILE A 169 4.38 1.50 -2.80
C ILE A 169 3.46 2.46 -3.56
N GLU A 170 2.14 2.34 -3.41
CA GLU A 170 1.17 3.31 -3.96
C GLU A 170 1.39 4.72 -3.37
N ARG A 171 1.70 4.83 -2.08
CA ARG A 171 2.05 6.11 -1.44
C ARG A 171 3.34 6.67 -2.01
N LYS A 172 4.40 5.86 -2.09
CA LYS A 172 5.69 6.26 -2.65
C LYS A 172 5.58 6.70 -4.11
N GLY A 173 4.69 6.07 -4.89
CA GLY A 173 4.39 6.52 -6.26
C GLY A 173 3.78 7.94 -6.30
N LYS A 174 2.92 8.30 -5.34
CA LYS A 174 2.36 9.65 -5.22
C LYS A 174 3.40 10.67 -4.79
N GLU A 175 4.18 10.36 -3.74
CA GLU A 175 5.29 11.19 -3.28
C GLU A 175 6.26 11.48 -4.44
N PHE A 176 6.60 10.46 -5.23
CA PHE A 176 7.45 10.61 -6.41
C PHE A 176 6.82 11.48 -7.49
N THR A 177 5.52 11.32 -7.75
CA THR A 177 4.79 12.16 -8.72
C THR A 177 4.90 13.64 -8.34
N GLU A 178 4.65 13.96 -7.07
CA GLU A 178 4.75 15.33 -6.55
C GLU A 178 6.19 15.86 -6.64
N GLN A 179 7.18 15.03 -6.30
CA GLN A 179 8.60 15.39 -6.43
C GLN A 179 9.01 15.61 -7.88
N LYS A 180 8.51 14.81 -8.83
CA LYS A 180 8.78 14.94 -10.26
C LYS A 180 8.22 16.26 -10.80
N GLU A 181 7.01 16.63 -10.42
CA GLU A 181 6.40 17.92 -10.77
C GLU A 181 7.19 19.10 -10.17
N ALA A 182 7.58 18.99 -8.89
CA ALA A 182 8.39 20.01 -8.22
C ALA A 182 9.77 20.17 -8.87
N TYR A 183 10.41 19.07 -9.31
CA TYR A 183 11.74 19.09 -9.93
C TYR A 183 11.80 20.01 -11.15
N ALA A 184 10.80 19.95 -12.03
CA ALA A 184 10.74 20.79 -13.22
C ALA A 184 10.73 22.28 -12.86
N GLY A 185 9.93 22.68 -11.86
CA GLY A 185 9.87 24.05 -11.37
C GLY A 185 11.17 24.52 -10.69
N GLN A 186 11.79 23.66 -9.89
CA GLN A 186 13.04 23.97 -9.18
C GLN A 186 14.23 24.08 -10.14
N LYS A 187 14.27 23.23 -11.17
CA LYS A 187 15.28 23.30 -12.24
C LYS A 187 15.19 24.60 -13.02
N GLY A 188 13.97 25.05 -13.35
CA GLY A 188 13.75 26.33 -14.04
C GLY A 188 14.27 27.52 -13.22
N LYS A 189 13.93 27.59 -11.93
CA LYS A 189 14.43 28.66 -11.02
C LYS A 189 15.94 28.67 -10.91
N PHE A 190 16.55 27.49 -10.83
CA PHE A 190 18.00 27.35 -10.76
C PHE A 190 18.72 27.91 -12.00
N GLN A 191 18.16 27.71 -13.19
CA GLN A 191 18.74 28.24 -14.43
C GLN A 191 18.64 29.77 -14.54
N THR A 192 17.70 30.41 -13.84
CA THR A 192 17.45 31.85 -13.91
C THR A 192 18.07 32.66 -12.77
N GLU A 193 18.31 32.06 -11.61
CA GLU A 193 18.71 32.75 -10.36
C GLU A 193 20.16 32.41 -9.92
N SER A 194 21.07 32.17 -10.87
CA SER A 194 22.43 31.68 -10.60
C SER A 194 23.33 32.71 -9.89
N ASP A 195 23.10 32.93 -8.60
CA ASP A 195 23.98 33.69 -7.69
C ASP A 195 24.30 32.88 -6.40
N ASN A 196 23.78 31.65 -6.26
CA ASN A 196 23.87 30.86 -5.03
C ASN A 196 25.13 29.96 -4.92
N GLY A 197 26.08 30.04 -5.85
CA GLY A 197 27.36 29.32 -5.76
C GLY A 197 27.27 27.78 -5.77
N PHE A 198 26.11 27.20 -6.09
CA PHE A 198 25.94 25.78 -6.38
C PHE A 198 26.16 25.55 -7.87
N CYS A 199 27.24 24.88 -8.25
CA CYS A 199 27.55 24.54 -9.63
C CYS A 199 27.43 23.02 -9.81
N GLY A 200 26.32 22.56 -10.39
CA GLY A 200 26.12 21.18 -10.77
C GLY A 200 25.16 21.10 -11.95
N LYS A 201 25.47 20.28 -12.95
CA LYS A 201 24.54 20.02 -14.06
C LYS A 201 23.40 19.15 -13.54
N LEU A 202 22.27 19.77 -13.25
CA LEU A 202 21.03 19.05 -12.93
C LEU A 202 20.66 18.13 -14.09
N LYS A 203 20.32 16.88 -13.78
CA LYS A 203 19.83 15.89 -14.76
C LYS A 203 18.53 16.37 -15.40
N ASP A 204 18.14 15.73 -16.49
CA ASP A 204 16.98 16.14 -17.29
C ASP A 204 15.69 16.19 -16.46
N ASP A 205 15.49 15.17 -15.62
CA ASP A 205 14.31 14.98 -14.78
C ASP A 205 14.67 14.32 -13.44
N ALA A 206 13.67 14.19 -12.56
CA ALA A 206 13.81 13.58 -11.24
C ALA A 206 14.15 12.09 -11.31
N ALA A 207 13.66 11.34 -12.30
CA ALA A 207 13.92 9.91 -12.42
C ALA A 207 15.42 9.66 -12.66
N LYS A 208 16.00 10.34 -13.66
CA LYS A 208 17.44 10.27 -13.98
C LYS A 208 18.32 10.77 -12.83
N PHE A 209 17.81 11.73 -12.06
CA PHE A 209 18.49 12.18 -10.83
C PHE A 209 18.58 11.05 -9.80
N LEU A 210 17.48 10.32 -9.57
CA LEU A 210 17.40 9.25 -8.57
C LEU A 210 18.05 7.93 -9.01
N GLU A 211 18.02 7.57 -10.30
CA GLU A 211 18.59 6.32 -10.82
C GLU A 211 20.08 6.14 -10.50
N ASN A 212 20.79 7.25 -10.32
CA ASN A 212 22.23 7.26 -10.08
C ASN A 212 22.60 7.18 -8.58
N LEU A 213 21.61 7.11 -7.69
CA LEU A 213 21.81 7.01 -6.24
C LEU A 213 22.24 5.60 -5.85
N GLY A 214 23.18 5.48 -4.91
CA GLY A 214 23.89 4.23 -4.61
C GLY A 214 22.97 3.03 -4.36
N PRO A 215 22.03 3.09 -3.39
CA PRO A 215 21.07 2.04 -3.09
C PRO A 215 20.05 1.79 -4.21
N CYS A 216 19.89 2.74 -5.14
CA CYS A 216 19.04 2.63 -6.31
C CYS A 216 19.80 2.04 -7.53
N LYS A 217 21.12 1.86 -7.45
CA LYS A 217 21.88 1.20 -8.50
C LYS A 217 21.60 -0.30 -8.45
N ASN A 218 21.16 -0.84 -9.58
CA ASN A 218 21.02 -2.26 -9.79
C ASN A 218 22.37 -2.87 -10.16
N ASP A 219 22.96 -3.68 -9.26
CA ASP A 219 24.16 -4.48 -9.55
C ASP A 219 23.85 -5.87 -10.17
N SER A 220 22.63 -6.13 -10.65
CA SER A 220 22.25 -7.47 -11.17
C SER A 220 21.46 -7.48 -12.49
N GLU A 221 22.06 -8.16 -13.48
CA GLU A 221 21.63 -8.84 -14.74
C GLU A 221 20.36 -8.49 -15.55
N GLU A 222 19.45 -7.65 -15.10
CA GLU A 222 18.43 -7.07 -15.99
C GLU A 222 18.50 -5.57 -15.80
N GLY A 223 18.96 -4.83 -16.81
CA GLY A 223 19.02 -3.37 -16.83
C GLY A 223 17.65 -2.67 -16.77
N LYS A 224 16.78 -3.11 -15.85
CA LYS A 224 15.51 -2.48 -15.52
C LYS A 224 15.82 -1.15 -14.86
N LYS A 225 15.44 -0.11 -15.57
CA LYS A 225 15.51 1.27 -15.11
C LYS A 225 14.47 1.49 -14.02
N ILE A 226 14.91 2.03 -12.88
CA ILE A 226 14.07 2.36 -11.73
C ILE A 226 13.57 3.79 -11.94
N PHE A 227 12.33 4.13 -11.57
CA PHE A 227 11.72 5.45 -11.71
C PHE A 227 11.34 5.96 -13.12
N GLU A 228 11.59 5.22 -14.21
CA GLU A 228 11.04 5.58 -15.52
C GLU A 228 9.52 5.38 -15.59
N ASP A 229 8.84 6.16 -16.45
CA ASP A 229 7.37 6.14 -16.62
C ASP A 229 6.81 4.78 -17.11
N ASN A 230 7.67 3.92 -17.67
CA ASN A 230 7.36 2.54 -18.06
C ASN A 230 7.91 1.49 -17.07
N GLY A 231 8.48 1.91 -15.94
CA GLY A 231 9.16 1.05 -14.99
C GLY A 231 8.20 0.40 -13.99
N ASP A 232 8.42 -0.89 -13.70
CA ASP A 232 7.71 -1.67 -12.66
C ASP A 232 7.94 -1.15 -11.21
N THR A 233 8.60 0.00 -11.03
CA THR A 233 9.13 0.48 -9.74
C THR A 233 8.04 0.62 -8.69
N PHE A 234 6.92 1.26 -9.06
CA PHE A 234 5.80 1.50 -8.17
C PHE A 234 4.68 0.44 -8.33
N GLY A 235 4.99 -0.67 -9.01
CA GLY A 235 4.06 -1.77 -9.24
C GLY A 235 3.96 -2.75 -8.06
N PRO A 236 3.03 -3.70 -8.14
CA PRO A 236 2.95 -4.80 -7.18
C PRO A 236 4.22 -5.67 -7.22
N ALA A 237 4.61 -6.23 -6.08
CA ALA A 237 5.76 -7.12 -6.01
C ALA A 237 5.52 -8.41 -6.80
N LYS A 238 6.53 -8.87 -7.56
CA LYS A 238 6.43 -10.09 -8.40
C LYS A 238 6.01 -11.35 -7.62
N ASN A 239 6.39 -11.46 -6.35
CA ASN A 239 6.03 -12.58 -5.48
C ASN A 239 4.59 -12.54 -4.95
N CYS A 240 3.89 -11.41 -5.12
CA CYS A 240 2.49 -11.22 -4.74
C CYS A 240 1.49 -11.60 -5.83
N LYS A 241 1.97 -12.12 -6.96
CA LYS A 241 1.10 -12.58 -8.05
C LYS A 241 0.18 -13.72 -7.59
N PRO A 242 -1.00 -13.88 -8.21
CA PRO A 242 -1.82 -15.07 -8.06
C PRO A 242 -1.07 -16.36 -8.40
N CYS A 243 -1.58 -17.50 -7.94
CA CYS A 243 -1.03 -18.80 -8.32
C CYS A 243 -1.15 -19.00 -9.84
N SER A 244 -0.05 -19.42 -10.48
CA SER A 244 -0.05 -19.73 -11.92
C SER A 244 -0.76 -21.04 -12.26
N LYS A 245 -0.87 -21.94 -11.28
CA LYS A 245 -1.56 -23.23 -11.35
C LYS A 245 -2.30 -23.48 -10.04
N PHE A 246 -3.43 -24.15 -10.15
CA PHE A 246 -4.25 -24.55 -9.02
C PHE A 246 -4.26 -26.07 -8.91
N LYS A 247 -3.81 -26.64 -7.80
CA LYS A 247 -3.96 -28.09 -7.57
C LYS A 247 -5.40 -28.39 -7.20
N ILE A 248 -5.94 -29.44 -7.81
CA ILE A 248 -7.33 -29.85 -7.65
C ILE A 248 -7.38 -31.29 -7.16
N LYS A 249 -8.35 -31.58 -6.30
CA LYS A 249 -8.64 -32.94 -5.88
C LYS A 249 -9.59 -33.58 -6.88
N CYS A 250 -9.10 -34.55 -7.65
CA CYS A 250 -9.95 -35.34 -8.54
C CYS A 250 -9.76 -36.83 -8.26
N ASN A 251 -10.82 -37.51 -7.82
CA ASN A 251 -10.83 -38.94 -7.55
C ASN A 251 -11.13 -39.72 -8.85
N GLY A 252 -10.19 -39.76 -9.79
CA GLY A 252 -10.33 -40.50 -11.04
C GLY A 252 -11.15 -39.77 -12.12
N SER A 253 -12.19 -40.42 -12.66
CA SER A 253 -13.00 -39.89 -13.77
C SER A 253 -14.13 -38.94 -13.34
N ASP A 254 -14.46 -38.90 -12.05
CA ASP A 254 -15.47 -38.02 -11.49
C ASP A 254 -14.80 -36.88 -10.71
N CYS A 255 -14.37 -35.86 -11.45
CA CYS A 255 -14.24 -34.54 -10.85
C CYS A 255 -15.66 -33.97 -10.82
N SER A 256 -16.19 -33.63 -9.64
CA SER A 256 -17.59 -33.21 -9.43
C SER A 256 -17.91 -31.92 -10.21
N GLY A 257 -18.27 -32.08 -11.48
CA GLY A 257 -18.68 -31.02 -12.39
C GLY A 257 -19.77 -31.52 -13.33
N PRO A 258 -20.55 -30.62 -13.95
CA PRO A 258 -21.52 -31.03 -14.98
C PRO A 258 -20.82 -31.88 -16.04
N LYS A 259 -21.56 -32.84 -16.62
CA LYS A 259 -21.07 -33.91 -17.52
C LYS A 259 -20.22 -33.43 -18.72
N GLU A 260 -20.17 -32.13 -18.99
CA GLU A 260 -19.43 -31.50 -20.09
C GLU A 260 -17.98 -31.09 -19.75
N ASN A 261 -17.56 -31.04 -18.47
CA ASN A 261 -16.22 -30.58 -18.05
C ASN A 261 -15.47 -31.62 -17.20
N LYS A 262 -15.24 -32.81 -17.76
CA LYS A 262 -14.37 -33.81 -17.11
C LYS A 262 -12.93 -33.36 -17.20
N CYS A 263 -12.24 -33.25 -16.06
CA CYS A 263 -10.83 -32.85 -16.05
C CYS A 263 -9.88 -34.01 -16.36
N ASN A 264 -10.39 -35.08 -16.95
CA ASN A 264 -9.64 -36.22 -17.50
C ASN A 264 -8.53 -36.76 -16.58
N GLY A 265 -8.80 -36.82 -15.26
CA GLY A 265 -7.83 -37.29 -14.26
C GLY A 265 -6.68 -36.32 -13.95
N LYS A 266 -6.76 -35.04 -14.38
CA LYS A 266 -5.80 -34.00 -13.98
C LYS A 266 -5.91 -33.70 -12.49
N ASN A 267 -4.75 -33.46 -11.88
CA ASN A 267 -4.59 -33.03 -10.49
C ASN A 267 -4.24 -31.53 -10.36
N SER A 268 -4.18 -30.80 -11.48
CA SER A 268 -3.99 -29.35 -11.49
C SER A 268 -4.59 -28.71 -12.74
N ILE A 269 -4.99 -27.46 -12.63
CA ILE A 269 -5.43 -26.60 -13.74
C ILE A 269 -4.54 -25.37 -13.85
N ASP A 270 -4.24 -24.98 -15.08
CA ASP A 270 -3.49 -23.77 -15.41
C ASP A 270 -4.31 -22.83 -16.32
N ALA A 271 -3.71 -21.72 -16.72
CA ALA A 271 -4.36 -20.71 -17.57
C ALA A 271 -4.91 -21.29 -18.88
N ASN A 272 -4.21 -22.24 -19.52
CA ASN A 272 -4.64 -22.82 -20.80
C ASN A 272 -5.86 -23.73 -20.60
N ASP A 273 -5.88 -24.49 -19.51
CA ASP A 273 -7.04 -25.30 -19.13
C ASP A 273 -8.27 -24.42 -18.86
N ILE A 274 -8.07 -23.32 -18.15
CA ILE A 274 -9.14 -22.37 -17.82
C ILE A 274 -9.67 -21.67 -19.08
N GLU A 275 -8.85 -21.41 -20.10
CA GLU A 275 -9.30 -20.79 -21.35
C GLU A 275 -10.03 -21.77 -22.27
N THR A 276 -9.64 -23.05 -22.27
CA THR A 276 -10.19 -24.07 -23.19
C THR A 276 -11.49 -24.72 -22.70
N MET A 277 -11.73 -24.81 -21.40
CA MET A 277 -12.90 -25.51 -20.83
C MET A 277 -14.22 -24.71 -20.88
N GLY A 278 -14.31 -23.62 -21.66
CA GLY A 278 -15.56 -22.87 -21.90
C GLY A 278 -15.58 -21.41 -21.41
N ASN A 279 -16.77 -20.80 -21.46
CA ASN A 279 -16.95 -19.35 -21.21
C ASN A 279 -17.28 -19.04 -19.74
N PHE A 280 -16.85 -17.86 -19.28
CA PHE A 280 -17.26 -17.30 -17.99
C PHE A 280 -18.65 -16.67 -18.11
N THR A 281 -19.55 -17.01 -17.19
CA THR A 281 -21.00 -16.72 -17.36
C THR A 281 -21.64 -15.96 -16.21
N HIS A 282 -20.96 -15.82 -15.07
CA HIS A 282 -21.50 -15.15 -13.90
C HIS A 282 -20.68 -13.90 -13.58
N ASP A 283 -21.29 -12.74 -13.77
CA ASP A 283 -20.68 -11.44 -13.53
C ASP A 283 -20.67 -11.10 -12.02
N VAL A 284 -19.48 -10.73 -11.53
CA VAL A 284 -19.22 -10.24 -10.18
C VAL A 284 -18.54 -8.88 -10.33
N ASP A 285 -19.33 -7.86 -10.62
CA ASP A 285 -18.82 -6.49 -10.68
C ASP A 285 -18.44 -6.02 -9.27
N MET A 286 -17.29 -5.36 -9.14
CA MET A 286 -16.83 -4.79 -7.88
C MET A 286 -16.37 -3.35 -8.11
N LEU A 287 -17.02 -2.39 -7.44
CA LEU A 287 -16.56 -1.01 -7.41
C LEU A 287 -15.50 -0.81 -6.33
N VAL A 288 -14.39 -0.19 -6.67
CA VAL A 288 -13.27 0.06 -5.76
C VAL A 288 -12.93 1.54 -5.79
N SER A 289 -12.77 2.19 -4.63
CA SER A 289 -12.23 3.55 -4.63
C SER A 289 -10.78 3.54 -5.11
N ASP A 290 -10.48 4.36 -6.12
CA ASP A 290 -9.17 4.42 -6.75
C ASP A 290 -8.80 5.89 -7.04
N ASN A 291 -7.54 6.15 -7.35
CA ASN A 291 -7.06 7.46 -7.80
C ASN A 291 -6.95 7.55 -9.32
N SER A 292 -7.34 6.50 -10.06
CA SER A 292 -7.25 6.50 -11.52
C SER A 292 -8.13 7.61 -12.11
N THR A 293 -7.52 8.41 -13.00
CA THR A 293 -8.17 9.50 -13.74
C THR A 293 -8.97 8.98 -14.94
N THR A 294 -8.81 7.71 -15.29
CA THR A 294 -9.51 7.06 -16.39
C THR A 294 -11.03 7.10 -16.19
N GLU A 295 -11.76 7.44 -17.25
CA GLU A 295 -13.22 7.56 -17.29
C GLU A 295 -13.90 6.20 -17.02
N SER A 296 -14.04 5.85 -15.75
CA SER A 296 -14.92 4.78 -15.32
C SER A 296 -16.38 5.17 -15.57
N LYS A 297 -17.12 4.28 -16.25
CA LYS A 297 -18.56 4.40 -16.53
C LYS A 297 -19.38 4.14 -15.26
N GLY A 298 -19.24 5.02 -14.27
CA GLY A 298 -19.95 5.02 -12.99
C GLY A 298 -20.59 6.37 -12.71
N ASN A 299 -21.16 7.00 -13.76
CA ASN A 299 -21.46 8.44 -13.81
C ASN A 299 -22.22 8.98 -12.58
N GLY A 300 -23.08 8.19 -11.94
CA GLY A 300 -23.83 8.63 -10.75
C GLY A 300 -23.08 8.58 -9.42
N LEU A 301 -22.24 7.56 -9.20
CA LEU A 301 -21.52 7.37 -7.92
C LEU A 301 -20.23 8.19 -7.87
N LYS A 302 -19.48 8.21 -8.99
CA LYS A 302 -18.26 9.03 -9.11
C LYS A 302 -18.60 10.51 -8.92
N GLN A 303 -19.67 10.99 -9.55
CA GLN A 303 -20.12 12.37 -9.40
C GLN A 303 -20.54 12.67 -7.94
N ALA A 304 -21.40 11.84 -7.35
CA ALA A 304 -21.87 12.06 -5.98
C ALA A 304 -20.72 12.07 -4.95
N CYS A 305 -19.83 11.10 -5.04
CA CYS A 305 -18.73 10.94 -4.09
C CYS A 305 -17.55 11.87 -4.36
N GLY A 306 -17.36 12.28 -5.61
CA GLY A 306 -16.40 13.33 -6.01
C GLY A 306 -16.82 14.68 -5.47
N SER A 307 -18.07 15.11 -5.67
CA SER A 307 -18.59 16.36 -5.10
C SER A 307 -18.61 16.36 -3.57
N ALA A 308 -18.66 15.17 -2.94
CA ALA A 308 -18.54 15.02 -1.49
C ALA A 308 -17.09 15.00 -0.97
N ASN A 309 -16.08 15.04 -1.85
CA ASN A 309 -14.66 14.87 -1.52
C ASN A 309 -14.40 13.61 -0.67
N ILE A 310 -15.10 12.51 -0.99
CA ILE A 310 -14.95 11.20 -0.32
C ILE A 310 -14.02 10.30 -1.12
N PHE A 311 -14.25 10.17 -2.43
CA PHE A 311 -13.42 9.38 -3.34
C PHE A 311 -12.85 10.28 -4.44
N LYS A 312 -11.55 10.13 -4.73
CA LYS A 312 -10.88 10.84 -5.83
C LYS A 312 -11.22 10.22 -7.19
N GLY A 313 -11.50 8.92 -7.20
CA GLY A 313 -11.92 8.15 -8.36
C GLY A 313 -12.55 6.83 -7.92
N ILE A 314 -13.16 6.15 -8.88
CA ILE A 314 -13.78 4.83 -8.67
C ILE A 314 -13.37 3.98 -9.85
N ARG A 315 -12.84 2.79 -9.57
CA ARG A 315 -12.53 1.77 -10.55
C ARG A 315 -13.63 0.71 -10.55
N GLU A 316 -14.01 0.26 -11.74
CA GLU A 316 -14.96 -0.85 -11.92
C GLU A 316 -14.18 -2.12 -12.29
N ASP A 317 -14.13 -3.05 -11.35
CA ASP A 317 -13.47 -4.33 -11.52
C ASP A 317 -14.52 -5.36 -11.95
N LYS A 318 -14.58 -5.59 -13.27
CA LYS A 318 -15.47 -6.59 -13.88
C LYS A 318 -14.85 -7.97 -13.77
N TRP A 319 -15.38 -8.79 -12.87
CA TRP A 319 -15.02 -10.19 -12.75
C TRP A 319 -16.09 -11.07 -13.36
N LYS A 320 -15.65 -12.15 -13.99
CA LYS A 320 -16.52 -13.25 -14.39
C LYS A 320 -16.01 -14.52 -13.77
N CYS A 321 -16.87 -15.31 -13.13
CA CYS A 321 -16.47 -16.59 -12.54
C CYS A 321 -17.23 -17.77 -13.13
N ARG A 322 -16.64 -18.97 -12.99
CA ARG A 322 -17.21 -20.24 -13.41
C ARG A 322 -16.59 -21.42 -12.66
N ASN A 323 -17.30 -22.53 -12.62
CA ASN A 323 -16.77 -23.79 -12.10
C ASN A 323 -15.87 -24.45 -13.15
N VAL A 324 -14.60 -24.67 -12.79
CA VAL A 324 -13.61 -25.43 -13.54
C VAL A 324 -13.11 -26.54 -12.61
N CYS A 325 -13.39 -27.80 -12.95
CA CYS A 325 -12.94 -28.98 -12.19
C CYS A 325 -13.34 -29.00 -10.70
N GLY A 326 -14.53 -28.48 -10.36
CA GLY A 326 -15.00 -28.40 -8.97
C GLY A 326 -14.54 -27.12 -8.24
N VAL A 327 -13.71 -26.29 -8.86
CA VAL A 327 -13.20 -25.03 -8.30
C VAL A 327 -13.83 -23.84 -9.03
N HIS A 328 -14.35 -22.86 -8.29
CA HIS A 328 -14.84 -21.63 -8.90
C HIS A 328 -13.69 -20.65 -9.18
N ILE A 329 -13.31 -20.55 -10.44
CA ILE A 329 -12.26 -19.65 -10.95
C ILE A 329 -12.90 -18.36 -11.45
N CYS A 330 -12.29 -17.24 -11.12
CA CYS A 330 -12.68 -15.89 -11.50
C CYS A 330 -11.61 -15.24 -12.38
N LYS A 331 -12.06 -14.56 -13.45
CA LYS A 331 -11.24 -13.81 -14.39
C LYS A 331 -11.65 -12.34 -14.40
N ARG A 332 -10.67 -11.43 -14.39
CA ARG A 332 -10.91 -9.99 -14.57
C ARG A 332 -10.85 -9.63 -16.06
N GLU A 333 -11.77 -8.80 -16.54
CA GLU A 333 -11.86 -8.50 -17.98
C GLU A 333 -10.79 -7.52 -18.49
N ASN A 334 -10.27 -6.64 -17.64
CA ASN A 334 -9.49 -5.45 -18.07
C ASN A 334 -7.99 -5.49 -17.68
N GLU A 335 -7.42 -6.64 -17.30
CA GLU A 335 -6.01 -6.75 -16.88
C GLU A 335 -5.19 -7.78 -17.69
N GLY A 336 -3.88 -7.53 -17.75
CA GLY A 336 -2.84 -8.40 -18.35
C GLY A 336 -2.54 -9.66 -17.53
N ASP A 337 -1.26 -10.02 -17.38
CA ASP A 337 -0.72 -11.34 -16.97
C ASP A 337 -1.25 -12.00 -15.68
N GLU A 338 -2.08 -11.33 -14.87
CA GLU A 338 -2.70 -11.86 -13.64
C GLU A 338 -4.17 -12.23 -13.85
N LYS A 339 -4.41 -13.22 -14.72
CA LYS A 339 -5.76 -13.46 -15.26
C LYS A 339 -6.74 -14.16 -14.31
N TYR A 340 -6.27 -15.00 -13.38
CA TYR A 340 -7.13 -15.97 -12.68
C TYR A 340 -6.89 -16.03 -11.18
N ILE A 341 -7.97 -16.00 -10.41
CA ILE A 341 -8.01 -16.24 -8.95
C ILE A 341 -9.18 -17.16 -8.62
N ILE A 342 -9.22 -17.72 -7.41
CA ILE A 342 -10.40 -18.48 -6.95
C ILE A 342 -11.45 -17.54 -6.31
N MET A 343 -12.70 -18.00 -6.22
CA MET A 343 -13.79 -17.22 -5.59
C MET A 343 -13.48 -16.81 -4.14
N LYS A 344 -12.74 -17.64 -3.39
CA LYS A 344 -12.29 -17.31 -2.02
C LYS A 344 -11.33 -16.11 -1.99
N GLU A 345 -10.39 -16.02 -2.93
CA GLU A 345 -9.50 -14.87 -3.08
C GLU A 345 -10.29 -13.62 -3.53
N LEU A 346 -11.27 -13.78 -4.42
CA LEU A 346 -12.15 -12.66 -4.82
C LEU A 346 -12.98 -12.13 -3.65
N LEU A 347 -13.54 -13.02 -2.82
CA LEU A 347 -14.27 -12.66 -1.60
C LEU A 347 -13.37 -11.86 -0.64
N LYS A 348 -12.13 -12.33 -0.43
CA LYS A 348 -11.14 -11.62 0.40
C LYS A 348 -10.89 -10.20 -0.12
N ARG A 349 -10.59 -10.06 -1.41
CA ARG A 349 -10.36 -8.75 -2.04
C ARG A 349 -11.57 -7.84 -1.90
N TRP A 350 -12.77 -8.35 -2.12
CA TRP A 350 -14.01 -7.58 -1.98
C TRP A 350 -14.19 -7.04 -0.55
N LEU A 351 -13.96 -7.88 0.46
CA LEU A 351 -14.05 -7.48 1.87
C LEU A 351 -12.98 -6.44 2.25
N GLU A 352 -11.75 -6.60 1.78
CA GLU A 352 -10.68 -5.63 2.03
C GLU A 352 -11.02 -4.25 1.46
N TYR A 353 -11.44 -4.17 0.20
CA TYR A 353 -11.89 -2.92 -0.41
C TYR A 353 -13.15 -2.36 0.25
N PHE A 354 -14.09 -3.22 0.65
CA PHE A 354 -15.27 -2.82 1.39
C PHE A 354 -14.91 -2.13 2.70
N PHE A 355 -14.00 -2.67 3.51
CA PHE A 355 -13.58 -2.04 4.76
C PHE A 355 -12.81 -0.73 4.54
N GLU A 356 -11.97 -0.65 3.52
CA GLU A 356 -11.26 0.57 3.16
C GLU A 356 -12.23 1.69 2.77
N ASP A 357 -13.15 1.42 1.85
CA ASP A 357 -14.17 2.38 1.40
C ASP A 357 -15.12 2.77 2.55
N TYR A 358 -15.56 1.79 3.33
CA TYR A 358 -16.41 2.01 4.50
C TYR A 358 -15.77 3.00 5.47
N ASN A 359 -14.48 2.85 5.77
CA ASN A 359 -13.78 3.71 6.69
C ASN A 359 -13.60 5.13 6.14
N LYS A 360 -13.29 5.29 4.84
CA LYS A 360 -13.23 6.62 4.19
C LYS A 360 -14.56 7.36 4.33
N ILE A 361 -15.67 6.68 4.04
CA ILE A 361 -17.01 7.25 4.18
C ILE A 361 -17.32 7.57 5.66
N ASN A 362 -17.07 6.62 6.56
CA ASN A 362 -17.35 6.77 7.99
C ASN A 362 -16.53 7.90 8.63
N ALA A 363 -15.29 8.14 8.18
CA ALA A 363 -14.49 9.28 8.63
C ALA A 363 -15.14 10.62 8.24
N LYS A 364 -15.62 10.73 7.00
CA LYS A 364 -16.31 11.94 6.51
C LYS A 364 -17.64 12.18 7.23
N ILE A 365 -18.42 11.12 7.51
CA ILE A 365 -19.64 11.22 8.32
C ILE A 365 -19.33 11.56 9.78
N SER A 366 -18.24 11.04 10.37
CA SER A 366 -17.87 11.35 11.75
C SER A 366 -17.47 12.82 11.95
N GLY A 367 -17.07 13.52 10.88
CA GLY A 367 -16.93 14.97 10.88
C GLY A 367 -18.27 15.69 11.16
N CYS A 368 -19.39 15.14 10.69
CA CYS A 368 -20.72 15.69 11.00
C CYS A 368 -21.08 15.56 12.47
N THR A 369 -20.82 14.43 13.13
CA THR A 369 -21.20 14.29 14.55
C THR A 369 -20.46 15.27 15.46
N LYS A 370 -19.29 15.77 15.04
CA LYS A 370 -18.53 16.83 15.73
C LYS A 370 -19.04 18.24 15.41
N ASN A 371 -19.41 18.50 14.15
CA ASN A 371 -19.79 19.85 13.68
C ASN A 371 -21.31 20.07 13.54
N GLY A 372 -22.12 19.04 13.76
CA GLY A 372 -23.58 19.03 13.74
C GLY A 372 -24.26 18.94 12.36
N GLU A 373 -23.51 18.82 11.26
CA GLU A 373 -24.03 19.07 9.91
C GLU A 373 -23.42 18.13 8.84
N VAL A 374 -24.25 17.57 7.95
CA VAL A 374 -23.85 16.86 6.72
C VAL A 374 -24.29 17.65 5.49
N SER A 375 -23.42 17.78 4.49
CA SER A 375 -23.81 18.29 3.18
C SER A 375 -24.67 17.27 2.45
N LYS A 376 -25.71 17.72 1.73
CA LYS A 376 -26.54 16.87 0.88
C LYS A 376 -25.70 15.95 -0.04
N CYS A 377 -24.54 16.42 -0.51
CA CYS A 377 -23.65 15.67 -1.39
C CYS A 377 -23.02 14.44 -0.69
N ILE A 378 -22.66 14.53 0.60
CA ILE A 378 -22.15 13.37 1.36
C ILE A 378 -23.25 12.31 1.49
N LYS A 379 -24.48 12.70 1.85
CA LYS A 379 -25.59 11.74 1.98
C LYS A 379 -25.90 11.05 0.65
N ASP A 380 -25.97 11.81 -0.45
CA ASP A 380 -26.18 11.25 -1.79
C ASP A 380 -25.09 10.23 -2.18
N CYS A 381 -23.82 10.52 -1.87
CA CYS A 381 -22.73 9.55 -2.06
C CYS A 381 -22.93 8.28 -1.20
N VAL A 382 -23.26 8.44 0.08
CA VAL A 382 -23.46 7.32 1.01
C VAL A 382 -24.60 6.41 0.53
N ASP A 383 -25.75 6.98 0.20
CA ASP A 383 -26.94 6.24 -0.22
C ASP A 383 -26.67 5.46 -1.52
N LYS A 384 -25.99 6.09 -2.49
CA LYS A 384 -25.59 5.44 -3.74
C LYS A 384 -24.56 4.34 -3.51
N TRP A 385 -23.54 4.59 -2.68
CA TRP A 385 -22.51 3.60 -2.38
C TRP A 385 -23.10 2.39 -1.66
N ILE A 386 -23.95 2.60 -0.65
CA ILE A 386 -24.65 1.53 0.07
C ILE A 386 -25.50 0.71 -0.89
N THR A 387 -26.27 1.35 -1.77
CA THR A 387 -27.09 0.64 -2.77
C THR A 387 -26.22 -0.27 -3.64
N LYS A 388 -25.11 0.26 -4.18
CA LYS A 388 -24.18 -0.54 -4.99
C LYS A 388 -23.56 -1.69 -4.21
N LYS A 389 -23.14 -1.48 -2.96
CA LYS A 389 -22.56 -2.55 -2.14
C LYS A 389 -23.58 -3.61 -1.73
N LYS A 390 -24.85 -3.24 -1.51
CA LYS A 390 -25.94 -4.21 -1.32
C LYS A 390 -26.11 -5.08 -2.58
N ASP A 391 -26.14 -4.48 -3.76
CA ASP A 391 -26.27 -5.21 -5.03
C ASP A 391 -25.08 -6.16 -5.28
N GLU A 392 -23.84 -5.69 -5.10
CA GLU A 392 -22.63 -6.49 -5.25
C GLU A 392 -22.62 -7.68 -4.28
N TRP A 393 -22.88 -7.42 -3.00
CA TRP A 393 -22.91 -8.45 -1.97
C TRP A 393 -24.01 -9.48 -2.22
N GLN A 394 -25.20 -9.04 -2.63
CA GLN A 394 -26.30 -9.93 -2.98
C GLN A 394 -25.92 -10.86 -4.13
N LYS A 395 -25.31 -10.35 -5.20
CA LYS A 395 -24.83 -11.18 -6.32
C LYS A 395 -23.81 -12.23 -5.86
N ILE A 396 -22.85 -11.85 -5.02
CA ILE A 396 -21.84 -12.77 -4.48
C ILE A 396 -22.51 -13.86 -3.63
N ASN A 397 -23.42 -13.45 -2.74
CA ASN A 397 -24.08 -14.34 -1.81
C ASN A 397 -25.01 -15.33 -2.51
N ASP A 398 -25.91 -14.85 -3.38
CA ASP A 398 -26.91 -15.66 -4.07
C ASP A 398 -26.29 -16.63 -5.08
N ASN A 399 -25.23 -16.21 -5.78
CA ASN A 399 -24.63 -17.03 -6.84
C ASN A 399 -23.62 -18.06 -6.31
N TYR A 400 -22.97 -17.78 -5.19
CA TYR A 400 -21.85 -18.59 -4.68
C TYR A 400 -22.04 -18.98 -3.22
N LEU A 401 -21.98 -18.02 -2.29
CA LEU A 401 -21.81 -18.30 -0.86
C LEU A 401 -22.95 -19.16 -0.30
N ARG A 402 -24.21 -18.80 -0.60
CA ARG A 402 -25.38 -19.56 -0.13
C ARG A 402 -25.36 -20.99 -0.67
N LYS A 403 -25.00 -21.18 -1.94
CA LYS A 403 -24.92 -22.52 -2.56
C LYS A 403 -23.81 -23.38 -1.96
N TYR A 404 -22.74 -22.76 -1.47
CA TYR A 404 -21.63 -23.48 -0.83
C TYR A 404 -21.98 -23.93 0.59
N THR A 405 -22.76 -23.13 1.33
CA THR A 405 -23.08 -23.39 2.74
C THR A 405 -24.44 -24.06 2.97
N GLU A 406 -25.34 -24.06 2.00
CA GLU A 406 -26.70 -24.65 2.11
C GLU A 406 -26.72 -26.12 2.58
N LYS A 407 -25.61 -26.87 2.40
CA LYS A 407 -25.53 -28.30 2.72
C LYS A 407 -24.77 -28.62 4.02
N TYR A 408 -24.14 -27.63 4.67
CA TYR A 408 -23.27 -27.84 5.82
C TYR A 408 -23.57 -26.83 6.91
N ASP A 409 -24.17 -27.31 8.00
CA ASP A 409 -24.42 -26.56 9.24
C ASP A 409 -23.28 -26.81 10.24
N ASP A 410 -22.03 -26.69 9.78
CA ASP A 410 -20.82 -27.04 10.52
C ASP A 410 -20.18 -25.85 11.26
N GLY A 411 -20.86 -24.69 11.26
CA GLY A 411 -20.35 -23.45 11.85
C GLY A 411 -19.39 -22.68 10.95
N ASN A 412 -19.15 -23.08 9.70
CA ASN A 412 -18.35 -22.33 8.73
C ASN A 412 -19.10 -21.08 8.23
N THR A 413 -18.95 -19.97 8.93
CA THR A 413 -19.69 -18.73 8.66
C THR A 413 -18.76 -17.57 8.28
N LEU A 414 -19.34 -16.52 7.68
CA LEU A 414 -18.63 -15.26 7.42
C LEU A 414 -17.96 -14.70 8.68
N THR A 415 -18.53 -14.95 9.86
CA THR A 415 -17.95 -14.54 11.15
C THR A 415 -16.56 -15.16 11.34
N ASN A 416 -16.41 -16.47 11.13
CA ASN A 416 -15.12 -17.17 11.23
C ASN A 416 -14.10 -16.62 10.24
N PHE A 417 -14.55 -16.25 9.04
CA PHE A 417 -13.67 -15.64 8.05
C PHE A 417 -13.18 -14.27 8.52
N LEU A 418 -14.07 -13.44 9.06
CA LEU A 418 -13.77 -12.10 9.56
C LEU A 418 -12.99 -12.08 10.87
N GLU A 419 -13.03 -13.15 11.68
CA GLU A 419 -12.14 -13.28 12.84
C GLU A 419 -10.66 -13.25 12.45
N GLN A 420 -10.33 -13.74 11.25
CA GLN A 420 -8.98 -13.68 10.72
C GLN A 420 -8.57 -12.26 10.31
N TYR A 421 -9.50 -11.31 10.26
CA TYR A 421 -9.25 -9.91 9.91
C TYR A 421 -9.03 -9.07 11.18
N GLN A 422 -9.01 -9.67 12.38
CA GLN A 422 -8.86 -8.92 13.63
C GLN A 422 -7.53 -8.15 13.72
N HIS A 423 -6.46 -8.60 13.05
CA HIS A 423 -5.21 -7.85 12.96
C HIS A 423 -5.26 -6.68 11.97
N LEU A 424 -6.30 -6.59 11.13
CA LEU A 424 -6.42 -5.52 10.15
C LEU A 424 -7.04 -4.27 10.78
N THR A 425 -6.27 -3.19 10.73
CA THR A 425 -6.67 -1.87 11.21
C THR A 425 -8.01 -1.40 10.63
N GLU A 426 -8.26 -1.65 9.34
CA GLU A 426 -9.52 -1.25 8.70
C GLU A 426 -10.72 -2.01 9.24
N PHE A 427 -10.58 -3.31 9.48
CA PHE A 427 -11.66 -4.11 10.04
C PHE A 427 -11.99 -3.64 11.47
N GLN A 428 -10.96 -3.43 12.29
CA GLN A 428 -11.11 -2.89 13.65
C GLN A 428 -11.78 -1.51 13.64
N LYS A 429 -11.37 -0.61 12.75
CA LYS A 429 -12.00 0.71 12.57
C LYS A 429 -13.47 0.60 12.17
N ALA A 430 -13.83 -0.37 11.33
CA ALA A 430 -15.20 -0.54 10.85
C ALA A 430 -16.16 -0.96 11.98
N ILE A 431 -15.73 -1.85 12.88
CA ILE A 431 -16.57 -2.36 13.98
C ILE A 431 -16.66 -1.43 15.19
N LYS A 432 -15.76 -0.45 15.34
CA LYS A 432 -15.81 0.56 16.42
C LYS A 432 -17.20 1.22 16.54
N PRO A 433 -17.72 1.45 17.77
CA PRO A 433 -17.01 1.38 19.05
C PRO A 433 -16.99 -0.01 19.69
N CYS A 434 -17.43 -1.07 18.99
CA CYS A 434 -17.42 -2.42 19.56
C CYS A 434 -15.97 -2.93 19.67
N PRO A 435 -15.57 -3.51 20.81
CA PRO A 435 -14.21 -4.00 21.02
C PRO A 435 -13.94 -5.33 20.30
N THR A 436 -14.98 -6.10 19.99
CA THR A 436 -14.88 -7.41 19.34
C THR A 436 -15.97 -7.58 18.28
N LEU A 437 -15.75 -8.50 17.35
CA LEU A 437 -16.73 -8.87 16.32
C LEU A 437 -18.03 -9.38 16.96
N ASP A 438 -17.92 -10.24 17.96
CA ASP A 438 -19.06 -10.72 18.76
C ASP A 438 -19.90 -9.60 19.38
N ALA A 439 -19.24 -8.56 19.93
CA ALA A 439 -19.93 -7.41 20.48
C ALA A 439 -20.64 -6.61 19.38
N PHE A 440 -20.04 -6.55 18.19
CA PHE A 440 -20.64 -5.92 17.02
C PHE A 440 -21.86 -6.69 16.50
N GLU A 441 -21.79 -8.02 16.42
CA GLU A 441 -22.93 -8.87 16.01
C GLU A 441 -24.13 -8.72 16.96
N ARG A 442 -23.86 -8.60 18.27
CA ARG A 442 -24.92 -8.40 19.27
C ARG A 442 -25.47 -6.97 19.32
N SER A 443 -24.85 -6.03 18.59
CA SER A 443 -25.26 -4.62 18.61
C SER A 443 -26.60 -4.39 17.93
N ILE A 444 -27.25 -3.26 18.27
CA ILE A 444 -28.51 -2.80 17.66
C ILE A 444 -28.46 -2.64 16.14
N HIS A 445 -27.25 -2.53 15.58
CA HIS A 445 -27.04 -2.41 14.15
C HIS A 445 -27.22 -3.75 13.43
N CYS A 446 -26.90 -4.87 14.09
CA CYS A 446 -27.10 -6.22 13.55
C CYS A 446 -28.43 -6.83 14.01
N ASN A 447 -28.69 -6.79 15.31
CA ASN A 447 -29.95 -7.23 15.87
C ASN A 447 -30.91 -6.05 15.86
N GLY A 448 -31.67 -5.92 14.77
CA GLY A 448 -32.79 -4.99 14.73
C GLY A 448 -33.62 -5.14 16.00
N THR A 449 -34.08 -4.02 16.53
CA THR A 449 -34.94 -3.93 17.72
C THR A 449 -35.92 -5.10 17.74
N SER A 450 -35.74 -6.04 18.67
CA SER A 450 -36.83 -6.95 19.06
C SER A 450 -37.86 -6.10 19.80
N ILE A 451 -38.63 -5.31 19.04
CA ILE A 451 -39.86 -4.71 19.55
C ILE A 451 -40.91 -5.80 19.38
N LEU A 452 -41.26 -6.39 20.52
CA LEU A 452 -42.37 -7.32 20.75
C LEU A 452 -42.15 -8.75 20.22
N GLY A 453 -42.44 -9.71 21.09
CA GLY A 453 -42.07 -11.11 20.96
C GLY A 453 -42.68 -11.83 19.76
N ASN A 454 -42.03 -12.95 19.43
CA ASN A 454 -42.50 -14.04 18.57
C ASN A 454 -42.48 -13.82 17.05
N ALA A 455 -41.35 -13.35 16.51
CA ALA A 455 -40.92 -13.72 15.16
C ALA A 455 -39.42 -14.03 15.17
N LYS A 456 -39.01 -15.17 14.59
CA LYS A 456 -37.59 -15.52 14.39
C LYS A 456 -36.97 -14.41 13.53
N ALA A 457 -36.23 -13.49 14.15
CA ALA A 457 -35.49 -12.47 13.41
C ALA A 457 -34.45 -13.18 12.54
N GLU A 458 -34.51 -13.02 11.22
CA GLU A 458 -33.44 -13.47 10.32
C GLU A 458 -32.15 -12.76 10.73
N LYS A 459 -31.15 -13.53 11.15
CA LYS A 459 -29.82 -13.00 11.53
C LYS A 459 -29.22 -12.34 10.29
N LYS A 460 -29.08 -11.01 10.31
CA LYS A 460 -28.41 -10.27 9.23
C LYS A 460 -26.91 -10.56 9.28
N ASP A 461 -26.29 -10.72 8.10
CA ASP A 461 -24.84 -10.84 8.01
C ASP A 461 -24.12 -9.52 8.37
N ILE A 462 -22.84 -9.62 8.74
CA ILE A 462 -22.02 -8.51 9.23
C ILE A 462 -21.88 -7.39 8.19
N VAL A 463 -21.80 -7.72 6.90
CA VAL A 463 -21.70 -6.73 5.81
C VAL A 463 -22.96 -5.88 5.79
N LEU A 464 -24.13 -6.50 5.81
CA LEU A 464 -25.42 -5.81 5.88
C LEU A 464 -25.57 -4.99 7.17
N CYS A 465 -25.05 -5.48 8.30
CA CYS A 465 -25.03 -4.70 9.54
C CYS A 465 -24.18 -3.43 9.43
N LEU A 466 -22.99 -3.53 8.84
CA LEU A 466 -22.08 -2.40 8.66
C LEU A 466 -22.73 -1.36 7.73
N LEU A 467 -23.30 -1.81 6.62
CA LEU A 467 -24.05 -0.96 5.69
C LEU A 467 -25.21 -0.23 6.41
N LYS A 468 -26.01 -0.96 7.20
CA LYS A 468 -27.09 -0.35 8.00
C LYS A 468 -26.57 0.66 9.02
N LYS A 469 -25.47 0.35 9.71
CA LYS A 469 -24.84 1.30 10.64
C LYS A 469 -24.41 2.59 9.94
N LEU A 470 -23.90 2.50 8.71
CA LEU A 470 -23.50 3.67 7.92
C LEU A 470 -24.72 4.50 7.50
N GLU A 471 -25.79 3.82 7.07
CA GLU A 471 -27.10 4.39 6.74
C GLU A 471 -27.69 5.14 7.94
N ASP A 472 -27.72 4.50 9.12
CA ASP A 472 -28.21 5.10 10.37
C ASP A 472 -27.40 6.35 10.75
N LYS A 473 -26.08 6.32 10.56
CA LYS A 473 -25.21 7.48 10.85
C LYS A 473 -25.46 8.63 9.88
N ALA A 474 -25.62 8.35 8.59
CA ALA A 474 -25.93 9.37 7.60
C ALA A 474 -27.29 10.03 7.88
N ASN A 475 -28.30 9.25 8.29
CA ASN A 475 -29.65 9.74 8.59
C ASN A 475 -29.75 10.57 9.88
N LYS A 476 -28.90 10.31 10.88
CA LYS A 476 -28.88 11.08 12.15
C LYS A 476 -28.30 12.49 11.99
N CYS A 477 -27.61 12.78 10.90
CA CYS A 477 -27.02 14.09 10.64
C CYS A 477 -28.04 15.08 10.07
N LYS A 478 -28.02 16.34 10.54
CA LYS A 478 -28.87 17.40 9.98
C LYS A 478 -28.40 17.78 8.57
N GLU A 479 -29.31 17.76 7.61
CA GLU A 479 -29.02 18.09 6.20
C GLU A 479 -28.91 19.60 5.98
N LYS A 480 -27.85 20.05 5.29
CA LYS A 480 -27.75 21.43 4.77
C LYS A 480 -27.96 21.49 3.26
N HIS A 481 -28.66 22.54 2.81
CA HIS A 481 -28.80 22.91 1.40
C HIS A 481 -27.51 23.56 0.88
N GLN A 482 -26.53 22.76 0.46
CA GLN A 482 -25.47 23.21 -0.44
C GLN A 482 -25.76 22.68 -1.84
N THR A 483 -25.72 23.56 -2.84
CA THR A 483 -25.67 23.17 -4.24
C THR A 483 -24.33 22.47 -4.48
N CYS A 484 -24.36 21.24 -4.98
CA CYS A 484 -23.15 20.49 -5.31
C CYS A 484 -22.52 21.11 -6.57
N THR A 485 -21.71 22.15 -6.39
CA THR A 485 -20.85 22.74 -7.43
C THR A 485 -19.40 22.39 -7.11
N ASP A 486 -18.61 22.06 -8.14
CA ASP A 486 -17.22 21.55 -8.06
C ASP A 486 -16.16 22.52 -7.48
N THR A 487 -16.57 23.54 -6.74
CA THR A 487 -15.67 24.59 -6.25
C THR A 487 -15.80 24.79 -4.75
N ALA A 488 -15.22 23.86 -4.00
CA ALA A 488 -14.58 24.18 -2.73
C ALA A 488 -13.49 23.14 -2.44
N GLN A 489 -12.23 23.59 -2.35
CA GLN A 489 -11.18 22.88 -1.63
C GLN A 489 -11.26 23.30 -0.15
N PRO A 490 -11.82 22.49 0.75
CA PRO A 490 -11.42 22.53 2.14
C PRO A 490 -10.11 21.74 2.31
N LYS A 491 -9.21 22.25 3.15
CA LYS A 491 -8.02 21.53 3.61
C LYS A 491 -8.44 20.15 4.11
N THR A 492 -7.83 19.12 3.54
CA THR A 492 -7.93 17.74 3.99
C THR A 492 -7.55 17.65 5.46
N PRO A 493 -8.33 16.93 6.31
CA PRO A 493 -7.73 16.30 7.47
C PRO A 493 -6.62 15.42 6.95
N ASP A 494 -5.45 15.53 7.56
CA ASP A 494 -4.28 14.73 7.23
C ASP A 494 -4.62 13.25 7.47
N ASP A 495 -4.92 12.52 6.39
CA ASP A 495 -5.00 11.05 6.42
C ASP A 495 -3.59 10.44 6.59
N GLU A 496 -2.54 11.26 6.70
CA GLU A 496 -1.15 10.85 6.87
C GLU A 496 -0.73 10.57 8.32
N GLU A 497 -1.46 11.05 9.34
CA GLU A 497 -1.07 10.85 10.74
C GLU A 497 -1.16 9.39 11.20
N ASP A 498 -2.04 8.57 10.60
CA ASP A 498 -2.36 7.22 11.12
C ASP A 498 -1.49 6.10 10.51
N LEU A 499 -0.58 6.42 9.58
CA LEU A 499 0.25 5.44 8.86
C LEU A 499 1.75 5.59 9.11
N THR A 500 2.17 6.60 9.88
CA THR A 500 3.53 6.68 10.45
C THR A 500 3.75 5.54 11.45
N LEU A 501 2.71 5.15 12.19
CA LEU A 501 2.73 3.99 13.12
C LEU A 501 3.02 2.66 12.42
N GLU A 502 2.57 2.49 11.16
CA GLU A 502 2.78 1.26 10.37
C GLU A 502 4.24 1.10 9.90
N GLU A 503 5.00 2.21 9.74
CA GLU A 503 6.44 2.11 9.45
C GLU A 503 7.25 1.67 10.68
N ASP A 504 6.83 2.08 11.88
CA ASP A 504 7.52 1.74 13.13
C ASP A 504 7.27 0.30 13.58
N GLU A 505 6.05 -0.24 13.42
CA GLU A 505 5.72 -1.61 13.82
C GLU A 505 6.53 -2.66 13.04
N GLN A 506 6.75 -2.48 11.73
CA GLN A 506 7.61 -3.38 10.94
C GLN A 506 9.09 -3.32 11.35
N ASN A 507 9.58 -2.16 11.80
CA ASN A 507 10.97 -2.00 12.27
C ASN A 507 11.22 -2.71 13.61
N THR A 508 10.18 -2.96 14.42
CA THR A 508 10.36 -3.63 15.73
C THR A 508 10.50 -5.15 15.63
N VAL A 509 9.94 -5.79 14.61
CA VAL A 509 10.00 -7.27 14.44
C VAL A 509 11.40 -7.75 14.02
N GLY A 510 12.27 -6.84 13.54
CA GLY A 510 13.64 -7.14 13.11
C GLY A 510 14.75 -6.96 14.16
N LYS A 511 14.45 -6.59 15.41
CA LYS A 511 15.47 -6.48 16.48
C LYS A 511 15.86 -7.87 17.04
N GLN A 512 16.39 -8.75 16.20
CA GLN A 512 17.29 -9.80 16.69
C GLN A 512 18.69 -9.21 16.78
N GLN A 513 19.27 -9.26 17.98
CA GLN A 513 20.62 -8.80 18.27
C GLN A 513 21.61 -9.40 17.25
N PRO A 514 22.50 -8.58 16.65
CA PRO A 514 23.66 -9.15 16.00
C PRO A 514 24.50 -9.83 17.10
N SER A 515 24.68 -11.15 16.97
CA SER A 515 25.70 -11.89 17.72
C SER A 515 27.09 -11.52 17.24
#